data_AF-A0A7X4J799-F1
#
_entry.id   AF-A0A7X4J799-F1
#
_cell.length_a   1.000
_cell.length_b   1.000
_cell.length_c   1.000
_cell.angle_alpha   90.00
_cell.angle_beta   90.00
_cell.angle_gamma   90.00
#
_symmetry.space_group_name_H-M   'P 1'
#
loop_
_entity.id
_entity.type
_entity.pdbx_description
1 polymer ?
#
loop_
_entity_poly.entity_id
_entity_poly.type
_entity_poly.pdbx_seq_one_letter_code
_entity_poly.pdbx_strand_id
1 'polypeptide(L)'
;MKVFISWSGHPSKELGEAVRDWIPKVLQRVKPYFTPADIDKGARWLTDIAKELEESKIGILCVTRDNIHSDWMLFEAGALSKSLDDSRVCPVLFGISSTDLAGPLEHFQATEFKKKDIRQLLDVINDAIGEKKLASGTLDAVFEKWWPDLETQIGHILAETGETDETDEPIRSDRELLEEVLELSRSMTSRLMVRQKLSPAALRDLLRSYIALHNSQIKREGGYQATLDYLQDMRKPVSYILRRSGRGDKHLDKLLSEFRDLSYSVSEPGEEDGDLPF
;
A
#
# COMPACT_ATOMS: atom_id res chain seq x y z
N MET A 1 -24.22 8.49 11.55
CA MET A 1 -23.15 8.67 10.55
C MET A 1 -23.76 8.46 9.18
N LYS A 2 -23.50 9.32 8.19
CA LYS A 2 -23.93 9.09 6.81
C LYS A 2 -22.97 8.09 6.13
N VAL A 3 -23.49 7.15 5.36
CA VAL A 3 -22.71 6.28 4.46
C VAL A 3 -23.27 6.47 3.07
N PHE A 4 -22.43 6.89 2.14
CA PHE A 4 -22.81 7.12 0.76
C PHE A 4 -22.81 5.78 0.00
N ILE A 5 -23.81 5.52 -0.83
CA ILE A 5 -23.89 4.33 -1.68
C ILE A 5 -24.09 4.81 -3.13
N SER A 6 -23.08 4.57 -3.96
CA SER A 6 -23.09 4.84 -5.40
C SER A 6 -23.40 3.57 -6.17
N TRP A 7 -24.14 3.72 -7.25
CA TRP A 7 -24.52 2.65 -8.15
C TRP A 7 -24.64 3.20 -9.57
N SER A 8 -24.48 2.34 -10.56
CA SER A 8 -24.65 2.68 -11.97
C SER A 8 -25.18 1.47 -12.73
N GLY A 9 -26.23 1.67 -13.52
CA GLY A 9 -26.94 0.58 -14.19
C GLY A 9 -28.01 -0.09 -13.32
N HIS A 10 -28.81 -0.94 -13.95
CA HIS A 10 -29.95 -1.59 -13.30
C HIS A 10 -29.53 -2.64 -12.24
N PRO A 11 -28.58 -3.55 -12.51
CA PRO A 11 -28.19 -4.57 -11.52
C PRO A 11 -27.56 -3.96 -10.26
N SER A 12 -26.62 -3.03 -10.46
CA SER A 12 -25.97 -2.30 -9.36
C SER A 12 -26.97 -1.51 -8.50
N LYS A 13 -28.04 -0.98 -9.09
CA LYS A 13 -29.10 -0.28 -8.34
C LYS A 13 -29.76 -1.22 -7.34
N GLU A 14 -30.23 -2.38 -7.80
CA GLU A 14 -30.95 -3.33 -6.95
C GLU A 14 -30.05 -3.88 -5.83
N LEU A 15 -28.79 -4.18 -6.16
CA LEU A 15 -27.77 -4.58 -5.19
C LEU A 15 -27.52 -3.48 -4.15
N GLY A 16 -27.38 -2.23 -4.61
CA GLY A 16 -27.20 -1.08 -3.73
C GLY A 16 -28.41 -0.82 -2.83
N GLU A 17 -29.63 -1.04 -3.31
CA GLU A 17 -30.87 -0.95 -2.50
C GLU A 17 -30.90 -2.04 -1.42
N ALA A 18 -30.50 -3.28 -1.74
CA ALA A 18 -30.38 -4.36 -0.76
C ALA A 18 -29.37 -4.00 0.35
N VAL A 19 -28.20 -3.48 -0.02
CA VAL A 19 -27.18 -3.03 0.94
C VAL A 19 -27.68 -1.85 1.78
N ARG A 20 -28.35 -0.87 1.14
CA ARG A 20 -28.95 0.29 1.81
C ARG A 20 -29.94 -0.12 2.89
N ASP A 21 -30.80 -1.09 2.60
CA ASP A 21 -31.84 -1.51 3.53
C ASP A 21 -31.30 -2.45 4.63
N TRP A 22 -30.19 -3.13 4.35
CA TRP A 22 -29.53 -4.04 5.29
C TRP A 22 -28.62 -3.34 6.30
N ILE A 23 -27.81 -2.37 5.88
CA ILE A 23 -26.84 -1.69 6.76
C ILE A 23 -27.46 -1.17 8.07
N PRO A 24 -28.62 -0.49 8.08
CA PRO A 24 -29.25 -0.01 9.30
C PRO A 24 -29.71 -1.11 10.27
N LYS A 25 -29.99 -2.32 9.77
CA LYS A 25 -30.37 -3.47 10.60
C LYS A 25 -29.18 -3.95 11.44
N VAL A 26 -27.97 -3.88 10.88
CA VAL A 26 -26.72 -4.27 11.54
C VAL A 26 -26.13 -3.11 12.34
N LEU A 27 -26.04 -1.94 11.71
CA LEU A 27 -25.45 -0.72 12.27
C LEU A 27 -26.53 0.37 12.37
N GLN A 28 -27.32 0.33 13.45
CA GLN A 28 -28.48 1.21 13.68
C GLN A 28 -28.16 2.72 13.69
N ARG A 29 -26.88 3.08 13.87
CA ARG A 29 -26.41 4.48 13.90
C ARG A 29 -25.96 4.99 12.52
N VAL A 30 -25.98 4.13 11.51
CA VAL A 30 -25.65 4.45 10.13
C VAL A 30 -26.92 4.86 9.39
N LYS A 31 -26.80 5.94 8.61
CA LYS A 31 -27.84 6.44 7.71
C LYS A 31 -27.31 6.34 6.29
N PRO A 32 -27.66 5.29 5.55
CA PRO A 32 -27.32 5.16 4.15
C PRO A 32 -27.92 6.32 3.36
N TYR A 33 -27.12 6.93 2.49
CA TYR A 33 -27.53 7.88 1.48
C TYR A 33 -27.38 7.18 0.13
N PHE A 34 -28.48 7.03 -0.59
CA PHE A 34 -28.53 6.34 -1.87
C PHE A 34 -28.65 7.39 -2.96
N THR A 35 -27.72 7.38 -3.93
CA THR A 35 -27.73 8.37 -5.01
C THR A 35 -29.04 8.31 -5.81
N PRO A 36 -29.69 9.46 -6.09
CA PRO A 36 -30.90 9.49 -6.91
C PRO A 36 -30.60 9.07 -8.35
N ALA A 37 -31.58 8.40 -8.98
CA ALA A 37 -31.45 7.85 -10.34
C ALA A 37 -31.43 8.94 -11.43
N ASP A 38 -32.07 10.08 -11.18
CA ASP A 38 -32.14 11.22 -12.09
C ASP A 38 -31.50 12.44 -11.42
N ILE A 39 -30.46 12.96 -12.05
CA ILE A 39 -29.94 14.29 -11.76
C ILE A 39 -30.25 15.15 -12.98
N ASP A 40 -30.86 16.31 -12.72
CA ASP A 40 -31.31 17.25 -13.74
C ASP A 40 -30.23 17.54 -14.78
N LYS A 41 -30.62 17.52 -16.06
CA LYS A 41 -29.75 17.89 -17.18
C LYS A 41 -29.19 19.30 -16.95
N GLY A 42 -27.88 19.38 -16.68
CA GLY A 42 -27.15 20.64 -16.54
C GLY A 42 -26.66 20.99 -15.13
N ALA A 43 -26.97 20.18 -14.10
CA ALA A 43 -26.36 20.34 -12.78
C ALA A 43 -24.87 19.93 -12.80
N ARG A 44 -24.02 20.59 -11.98
CA ARG A 44 -22.63 20.18 -11.76
C ARG A 44 -22.58 18.97 -10.84
N TRP A 45 -23.07 17.85 -11.37
CA TRP A 45 -23.17 16.53 -10.77
C TRP A 45 -21.98 16.18 -9.85
N LEU A 46 -20.76 16.35 -10.36
CA LEU A 46 -19.52 15.94 -9.69
C LEU A 46 -19.26 16.71 -8.40
N THR A 47 -19.71 17.95 -8.33
CA THR A 47 -19.54 18.80 -7.15
C THR A 47 -20.51 18.40 -6.05
N ASP A 48 -21.74 18.01 -6.40
CA ASP A 48 -22.76 17.62 -5.43
C ASP A 48 -22.46 16.24 -4.81
N ILE A 49 -21.97 15.29 -5.61
CA ILE A 49 -21.51 13.98 -5.07
C ILE A 49 -20.25 14.14 -4.24
N ALA A 50 -19.25 14.89 -4.71
CA ALA A 50 -18.05 15.14 -3.92
C ALA A 50 -18.40 15.77 -2.58
N LYS A 51 -19.37 16.68 -2.54
CA LYS A 51 -19.86 17.31 -1.31
C LYS A 51 -20.60 16.31 -0.40
N GLU A 52 -21.52 15.50 -0.94
CA GLU A 52 -22.20 14.48 -0.12
C GLU A 52 -21.24 13.39 0.39
N LEU A 53 -20.18 13.08 -0.37
CA LEU A 53 -19.12 12.18 0.06
C LEU A 53 -18.13 12.85 1.03
N GLU A 54 -17.90 14.15 0.94
CA GLU A 54 -17.14 14.90 1.94
C GLU A 54 -17.92 14.97 3.27
N GLU A 55 -19.25 15.12 3.20
CA GLU A 55 -20.14 15.01 4.35
C GLU A 55 -20.26 13.56 4.89
N SER A 56 -19.97 12.56 4.05
CA SER A 56 -20.06 11.14 4.38
C SER A 56 -18.68 10.53 4.57
N LYS A 57 -18.31 10.19 5.81
CA LYS A 57 -17.01 9.57 6.10
C LYS A 57 -16.67 8.31 5.28
N ILE A 58 -17.69 7.63 4.75
CA ILE A 58 -17.54 6.40 3.95
C ILE A 58 -18.45 6.45 2.74
N GLY A 59 -17.90 6.08 1.57
CA GLY A 59 -18.61 5.78 0.33
C GLY A 59 -18.44 4.31 -0.07
N ILE A 60 -19.56 3.67 -0.38
CA ILE A 60 -19.65 2.32 -0.93
C ILE A 60 -19.96 2.45 -2.42
N LEU A 61 -19.14 1.85 -3.28
CA LEU A 61 -19.40 1.80 -4.72
C LEU A 61 -19.87 0.39 -5.07
N CYS A 62 -21.08 0.23 -5.58
CA CYS A 62 -21.61 -1.07 -6.00
C CYS A 62 -21.13 -1.40 -7.42
N VAL A 63 -20.14 -2.27 -7.53
CA VAL A 63 -19.51 -2.63 -8.80
C VAL A 63 -20.01 -3.99 -9.29
N THR A 64 -20.40 -4.04 -10.56
CA THR A 64 -20.84 -5.24 -11.26
C THR A 64 -20.18 -5.31 -12.64
N ARG A 65 -20.33 -6.42 -13.37
CA ARG A 65 -19.77 -6.56 -14.73
C ARG A 65 -20.28 -5.46 -15.66
N ASP A 66 -21.54 -5.07 -15.53
CA ASP A 66 -22.15 -4.06 -16.40
C ASP A 66 -21.59 -2.65 -16.21
N ASN A 67 -21.10 -2.31 -15.00
CA ASN A 67 -20.74 -0.94 -14.67
C ASN A 67 -19.24 -0.71 -14.38
N ILE A 68 -18.44 -1.78 -14.39
CA ILE A 68 -17.00 -1.73 -14.14
C ILE A 68 -16.26 -0.81 -15.14
N HIS A 69 -16.77 -0.72 -16.38
CA HIS A 69 -16.23 0.13 -17.44
C HIS A 69 -16.98 1.45 -17.60
N SER A 70 -17.95 1.76 -16.74
CA SER A 70 -18.68 3.02 -16.86
C SER A 70 -17.75 4.20 -16.60
N ASP A 71 -17.74 5.18 -17.51
CA ASP A 71 -17.02 6.46 -17.39
C ASP A 71 -17.26 7.14 -16.02
N TRP A 72 -18.43 6.85 -15.46
CA TRP A 72 -18.88 7.19 -14.13
C TRP A 72 -17.87 6.81 -13.03
N MET A 73 -17.46 5.54 -12.93
CA MET A 73 -16.55 5.10 -11.86
C MET A 73 -15.10 5.56 -12.05
N LEU A 74 -14.63 5.62 -13.30
CA LEU A 74 -13.27 6.05 -13.64
C LEU A 74 -13.07 7.55 -13.35
N PHE A 75 -14.12 8.36 -13.52
CA PHE A 75 -14.09 9.79 -13.19
C PHE A 75 -14.31 10.05 -11.70
N GLU A 76 -15.22 9.31 -11.04
CA GLU A 76 -15.46 9.38 -9.59
C GLU A 76 -14.19 9.07 -8.80
N ALA A 77 -13.54 7.93 -9.05
CA ALA A 77 -12.32 7.54 -8.35
C ALA A 77 -11.19 8.59 -8.46
N GLY A 78 -11.04 9.22 -9.64
CA GLY A 78 -10.04 10.25 -9.90
C GLY A 78 -10.34 11.58 -9.20
N ALA A 79 -11.58 12.07 -9.29
CA ALA A 79 -11.99 13.32 -8.65
C ALA A 79 -12.04 13.20 -7.13
N LEU A 80 -12.52 12.07 -6.63
CA LEU A 80 -12.64 11.80 -5.21
C LEU A 80 -11.25 11.61 -4.56
N SER A 81 -10.28 11.00 -5.24
CA SER A 81 -8.90 10.85 -4.70
C SER A 81 -8.21 12.16 -4.31
N LYS A 82 -8.66 13.31 -4.85
CA LYS A 82 -8.11 14.65 -4.54
C LYS A 82 -8.81 15.38 -3.40
N SER A 83 -10.04 14.98 -3.04
CA SER A 83 -10.88 15.67 -2.06
C SER A 83 -11.12 14.85 -0.78
N LEU A 84 -10.62 13.63 -0.71
CA LEU A 84 -10.85 12.66 0.37
C LEU A 84 -9.65 12.54 1.34
N ASP A 85 -9.13 13.65 1.90
CA ASP A 85 -8.09 13.52 2.93
C ASP A 85 -8.62 12.82 4.21
N ASP A 86 -9.95 12.77 4.41
CA ASP A 86 -10.60 12.26 5.64
C ASP A 86 -11.72 11.21 5.41
N SER A 87 -12.03 10.88 4.15
CA SER A 87 -13.15 10.01 3.77
C SER A 87 -12.71 8.78 2.98
N ARG A 88 -13.39 7.65 3.20
CA ARG A 88 -12.97 6.34 2.70
C ARG A 88 -13.90 5.84 1.62
N VAL A 89 -13.34 5.35 0.53
CA VAL A 89 -14.10 4.71 -0.56
C VAL A 89 -13.83 3.22 -0.55
N CYS A 90 -14.90 2.43 -0.55
CA CYS A 90 -14.87 0.97 -0.50
C CYS A 90 -15.68 0.42 -1.68
N PRO A 91 -15.03 0.02 -2.79
CA PRO A 91 -15.70 -0.71 -3.86
C PRO A 91 -16.19 -2.06 -3.34
N VAL A 92 -17.45 -2.39 -3.56
CA VAL A 92 -18.04 -3.71 -3.27
C VAL A 92 -18.32 -4.39 -4.60
N LEU A 93 -17.69 -5.55 -4.78
CA LEU A 93 -17.70 -6.31 -6.03
C LEU A 93 -18.77 -7.39 -5.97
N PHE A 94 -19.71 -7.36 -6.90
CA PHE A 94 -20.76 -8.36 -7.04
C PHE A 94 -20.57 -9.11 -8.36
N GLY A 95 -20.36 -10.42 -8.27
CA GLY A 95 -20.20 -11.29 -9.45
C GLY A 95 -18.92 -11.04 -10.27
N ILE A 96 -17.95 -10.33 -9.70
CA ILE A 96 -16.66 -10.03 -10.31
C ILE A 96 -15.54 -10.13 -9.26
N SER A 97 -14.30 -10.33 -9.72
CA SER A 97 -13.10 -10.45 -8.90
C SER A 97 -12.36 -9.11 -8.80
N SER A 98 -11.56 -8.96 -7.73
CA SER A 98 -10.64 -7.83 -7.57
C SER A 98 -9.64 -7.66 -8.71
N THR A 99 -9.35 -8.73 -9.44
CA THR A 99 -8.48 -8.74 -10.64
C THR A 99 -9.13 -8.09 -11.87
N ASP A 100 -10.45 -8.02 -11.88
CA ASP A 100 -11.21 -7.47 -13.02
C ASP A 100 -11.26 -5.94 -12.96
N LEU A 101 -10.95 -5.35 -11.81
CA LEU A 101 -10.83 -3.91 -11.65
C LEU A 101 -9.70 -3.37 -12.52
N ALA A 102 -9.95 -2.22 -13.14
CA ALA A 102 -8.99 -1.52 -13.97
C ALA A 102 -8.89 -0.04 -13.59
N GLY A 103 -7.72 0.56 -13.82
CA GLY A 103 -7.52 2.00 -13.75
C GLY A 103 -7.59 2.55 -12.31
N PRO A 104 -8.24 3.72 -12.08
CA PRO A 104 -8.26 4.37 -10.76
C PRO A 104 -8.87 3.53 -9.63
N LEU A 105 -9.71 2.54 -9.95
CA LEU A 105 -10.34 1.65 -8.96
C LEU A 105 -9.36 0.67 -8.34
N GLU A 106 -8.29 0.29 -9.05
CA GLU A 106 -7.22 -0.59 -8.53
C GLU A 106 -6.50 0.02 -7.32
N HIS A 107 -6.54 1.35 -7.19
CA HIS A 107 -5.93 2.05 -6.07
C HIS A 107 -6.75 1.95 -4.77
N PHE A 108 -8.00 1.51 -4.85
CA PHE A 108 -8.85 1.31 -3.69
C PHE A 108 -8.85 -0.15 -3.26
N GLN A 109 -8.96 -0.38 -1.94
CA GLN A 109 -9.11 -1.72 -1.42
C GLN A 109 -10.54 -2.22 -1.69
N ALA A 110 -10.67 -3.10 -2.68
CA ALA A 110 -11.94 -3.70 -3.04
C ALA A 110 -12.42 -4.71 -2.00
N THR A 111 -13.74 -4.83 -1.88
CA THR A 111 -14.45 -5.76 -1.00
C THR A 111 -15.24 -6.71 -1.88
N GLU A 112 -14.80 -7.96 -2.00
CA GLU A 112 -15.59 -8.97 -2.70
C GLU A 112 -16.84 -9.30 -1.89
N PHE A 113 -17.95 -9.66 -2.54
CA PHE A 113 -19.18 -10.08 -1.86
C PHE A 113 -19.02 -11.47 -1.22
N LYS A 114 -18.14 -11.55 -0.23
CA LYS A 114 -17.84 -12.71 0.60
C LYS A 114 -18.07 -12.33 2.04
N LYS A 115 -18.61 -13.26 2.83
CA LYS A 115 -18.94 -13.05 4.25
C LYS A 115 -17.82 -12.38 5.04
N LYS A 116 -16.59 -12.83 4.85
CA LYS A 116 -15.39 -12.29 5.53
C LYS A 116 -15.12 -10.83 5.15
N ASP A 117 -15.23 -10.49 3.88
CA ASP A 117 -14.86 -9.18 3.37
C ASP A 117 -15.94 -8.15 3.71
N ILE A 118 -17.22 -8.53 3.59
CA ILE A 118 -18.33 -7.68 4.06
C ILE A 118 -18.26 -7.46 5.59
N ARG A 119 -17.82 -8.47 6.36
CA ARG A 119 -17.58 -8.29 7.79
C ARG A 119 -16.48 -7.25 8.06
N GLN A 120 -15.40 -7.24 7.27
CA GLN A 120 -14.34 -6.23 7.38
C GLN A 120 -14.84 -4.84 6.99
N LEU A 121 -15.65 -4.74 5.93
CA LEU A 121 -16.31 -3.48 5.56
C LEU A 121 -17.15 -2.93 6.72
N LEU A 122 -17.90 -3.78 7.41
CA LEU A 122 -18.65 -3.36 8.60
C LEU A 122 -17.77 -2.91 9.76
N ASP A 123 -16.59 -3.50 9.96
CA ASP A 123 -15.63 -3.00 10.96
C ASP A 123 -15.18 -1.58 10.61
N VAL A 124 -14.83 -1.33 9.34
CA VAL A 124 -14.46 0.01 8.87
C VAL A 124 -15.59 1.01 9.09
N ILE A 125 -16.83 0.61 8.77
CA ILE A 125 -18.01 1.45 9.00
C ILE A 125 -18.23 1.70 10.49
N ASN A 126 -18.14 0.66 11.32
CA ASN A 126 -18.35 0.77 12.76
C ASN A 126 -17.27 1.65 13.43
N ASP A 127 -16.01 1.54 13.01
CA ASP A 127 -14.93 2.35 13.54
C ASP A 127 -15.07 3.84 13.17
N ALA A 128 -15.58 4.14 11.96
CA ALA A 128 -15.84 5.52 11.55
C ALA A 128 -16.94 6.21 12.38
N ILE A 129 -17.79 5.46 13.09
CA ILE A 129 -18.81 5.98 14.02
C ILE A 129 -18.15 6.60 15.28
N GLY A 130 -16.94 6.17 15.65
CA GLY A 130 -16.20 6.69 16.81
C GLY A 130 -16.72 6.19 18.16
N GLU A 131 -16.92 7.08 19.13
CA GLU A 131 -17.29 6.74 20.52
C GLU A 131 -18.61 5.97 20.66
N LYS A 132 -19.48 6.05 19.64
CA LYS A 132 -20.80 5.39 19.63
C LYS A 132 -20.79 4.05 18.90
N LYS A 133 -19.62 3.51 18.57
CA LYS A 133 -19.47 2.24 17.86
C LYS A 133 -19.97 1.06 18.69
N LEU A 134 -20.41 0.01 18.00
CA LEU A 134 -20.79 -1.25 18.63
C LEU A 134 -19.53 -1.98 19.10
N ALA A 135 -19.63 -2.67 20.24
CA ALA A 135 -18.58 -3.57 20.68
C ALA A 135 -18.44 -4.74 19.69
N SER A 136 -17.21 -5.19 19.44
CA SER A 136 -16.91 -6.23 18.44
C SER A 136 -17.79 -7.48 18.61
N GLY A 137 -17.93 -8.02 19.82
CA GLY A 137 -18.78 -9.20 20.04
C GLY A 137 -20.28 -8.97 19.77
N THR A 138 -20.78 -7.74 19.92
CA THR A 138 -22.15 -7.40 19.54
C THR A 138 -22.28 -7.27 18.03
N LEU A 139 -21.30 -6.65 17.38
CA LEU A 139 -21.27 -6.54 15.92
C LEU A 139 -21.24 -7.92 15.26
N ASP A 140 -20.43 -8.85 15.79
CA ASP A 140 -20.36 -10.23 15.30
C ASP A 140 -21.70 -10.95 15.44
N ALA A 141 -22.35 -10.87 16.60
CA ALA A 141 -23.64 -11.52 16.82
C ALA A 141 -24.75 -10.97 15.92
N VAL A 142 -24.77 -9.65 15.70
CA VAL A 142 -25.76 -9.01 14.83
C VAL A 142 -25.47 -9.33 13.37
N PHE A 143 -24.20 -9.34 12.96
CA PHE A 143 -23.79 -9.72 11.61
C PHE A 143 -24.19 -11.16 11.29
N GLU A 144 -23.85 -12.12 12.16
CA GLU A 144 -24.20 -13.53 11.96
C GLU A 144 -25.70 -13.77 11.83
N LYS A 145 -26.51 -12.95 12.52
CA LYS A 145 -27.97 -13.03 12.46
C LYS A 145 -28.55 -12.51 11.14
N TRP A 146 -28.02 -11.39 10.62
CA TRP A 146 -28.58 -10.71 9.44
C TRP A 146 -27.85 -11.01 8.14
N TRP A 147 -26.70 -11.68 8.18
CA TRP A 147 -25.96 -12.10 6.99
C TRP A 147 -26.78 -12.99 6.04
N PRO A 148 -27.49 -14.03 6.52
CA PRO A 148 -28.24 -14.93 5.63
C PRO A 148 -29.30 -14.22 4.80
N ASP A 149 -29.95 -13.20 5.37
CA ASP A 149 -30.97 -12.40 4.69
C ASP A 149 -30.36 -11.61 3.52
N LEU A 150 -29.19 -10.98 3.74
CA LEU A 150 -28.47 -10.24 2.70
C LEU A 150 -27.96 -11.17 1.61
N GLU A 151 -27.34 -12.29 2.01
CA GLU A 151 -26.77 -13.28 1.09
C GLU A 151 -27.86 -13.87 0.18
N THR A 152 -29.02 -14.19 0.73
CA THR A 152 -30.16 -14.70 -0.05
C THR A 152 -30.71 -13.63 -1.00
N GLN A 153 -30.89 -12.40 -0.53
CA GLN A 153 -31.43 -11.30 -1.34
C GLN A 153 -30.49 -10.96 -2.50
N ILE A 154 -29.19 -10.83 -2.23
CA ILE A 154 -28.20 -10.55 -3.28
C ILE A 154 -28.03 -11.73 -4.21
N GLY A 155 -28.01 -12.96 -3.70
CA GLY A 155 -27.98 -14.17 -4.54
C GLY A 155 -29.14 -14.24 -5.52
N HIS A 156 -30.35 -13.83 -5.11
CA HIS A 156 -31.52 -13.74 -5.99
C HIS A 156 -31.33 -12.68 -7.07
N ILE A 157 -30.90 -11.47 -6.71
CA ILE A 157 -30.68 -10.36 -7.65
C ILE A 157 -29.62 -10.76 -8.70
N LEU A 158 -28.51 -11.38 -8.28
CA LEU A 158 -27.46 -11.82 -9.20
C LEU A 158 -27.95 -12.92 -10.16
N ALA A 159 -28.80 -13.83 -9.68
CA ALA A 159 -29.39 -14.87 -10.52
C ALA A 159 -30.40 -14.30 -11.54
N GLU A 160 -31.17 -13.27 -11.16
CA GLU A 160 -32.14 -12.61 -12.05
C GLU A 160 -31.47 -11.73 -13.11
N THR A 161 -30.39 -11.05 -12.73
CA THR A 161 -29.67 -10.10 -13.61
C THR A 161 -28.59 -10.77 -14.47
N GLY A 162 -28.25 -12.03 -14.21
CA GLY A 162 -27.19 -12.75 -14.94
C GLY A 162 -25.77 -12.30 -14.58
N GLU A 163 -25.61 -11.51 -13.52
CA GLU A 163 -24.35 -11.00 -12.99
C GLU A 163 -23.62 -12.07 -12.14
N THR A 164 -23.51 -13.28 -12.66
CA THR A 164 -22.78 -14.39 -12.02
C THR A 164 -21.36 -14.49 -12.58
N ASP A 165 -20.43 -14.98 -11.75
CA ASP A 165 -19.05 -15.31 -12.19
C ASP A 165 -19.03 -16.31 -13.37
N GLU A 166 -20.12 -17.06 -13.59
CA GLU A 166 -20.29 -18.03 -14.70
C GLU A 166 -20.53 -17.39 -16.08
N THR A 167 -20.48 -16.06 -16.12
CA THR A 167 -20.04 -15.23 -17.26
C THR A 167 -19.01 -15.86 -18.24
N ASP A 168 -19.38 -16.55 -19.33
CA ASP A 168 -18.42 -17.20 -20.27
C ASP A 168 -17.52 -16.18 -21.02
N GLU A 169 -17.91 -14.90 -21.01
CA GLU A 169 -17.08 -13.80 -21.50
C GLU A 169 -16.18 -13.23 -20.38
N PRO A 170 -14.84 -13.27 -20.56
CA PRO A 170 -13.91 -12.70 -19.60
C PRO A 170 -14.00 -11.17 -19.61
N ILE A 171 -14.08 -10.56 -18.42
CA ILE A 171 -14.20 -9.10 -18.24
C ILE A 171 -12.96 -8.39 -18.79
N ARG A 172 -11.78 -9.01 -18.61
CA ARG A 172 -10.50 -8.55 -19.16
C ARG A 172 -9.88 -9.66 -19.99
N SER A 173 -9.27 -9.29 -21.12
CA SER A 173 -8.61 -10.27 -21.98
C SER A 173 -7.29 -10.76 -21.39
N ASP A 174 -6.93 -12.02 -21.64
CA ASP A 174 -5.61 -12.57 -21.27
C ASP A 174 -4.45 -11.69 -21.76
N ARG A 175 -4.58 -11.10 -22.94
CA ARG A 175 -3.57 -10.20 -23.51
C ARG A 175 -3.37 -8.96 -22.65
N GLU A 176 -4.46 -8.36 -22.18
CA GLU A 176 -4.42 -7.16 -21.34
C GLU A 176 -3.75 -7.46 -20.00
N LEU A 177 -4.12 -8.57 -19.35
CA LEU A 177 -3.48 -9.03 -18.12
C LEU A 177 -1.98 -9.30 -18.32
N LEU A 178 -1.59 -9.90 -19.45
CA LEU A 178 -0.18 -10.13 -19.79
C LEU A 178 0.60 -8.84 -20.05
N GLU A 179 0.00 -7.85 -20.70
CA GLU A 179 0.59 -6.53 -20.91
C GLU A 179 0.79 -5.81 -19.57
N GLU A 180 -0.18 -5.87 -18.66
CA GLU A 180 -0.08 -5.31 -17.31
C GLU A 180 1.04 -5.98 -16.49
N VAL A 181 1.11 -7.31 -16.49
CA VAL A 181 2.19 -8.06 -15.82
C VAL A 181 3.56 -7.68 -16.38
N LEU A 182 3.68 -7.51 -17.70
CA LEU A 182 4.92 -7.07 -18.35
C LEU A 182 5.32 -5.67 -17.89
N GLU A 183 4.37 -4.73 -17.80
CA GLU A 183 4.62 -3.37 -17.31
C GLU A 183 5.02 -3.35 -15.83
N LEU A 184 4.31 -4.08 -14.97
CA LEU A 184 4.65 -4.20 -13.55
C LEU A 184 6.06 -4.76 -13.37
N SER A 185 6.42 -5.80 -14.12
CA SER A 185 7.76 -6.41 -14.12
C SER A 185 8.86 -5.43 -14.58
N ARG A 186 8.61 -4.67 -15.67
CA ARG A 186 9.52 -3.62 -16.13
C ARG A 186 9.68 -2.50 -15.10
N SER A 187 8.59 -2.09 -14.44
CA SER A 187 8.61 -1.06 -13.39
C SER A 187 9.40 -1.53 -12.16
N MET A 188 9.28 -2.80 -11.80
CA MET A 188 9.99 -3.41 -10.67
C MET A 188 11.50 -3.48 -10.97
N THR A 189 11.86 -3.93 -12.17
CA THR A 189 13.24 -3.96 -12.66
C THR A 189 13.86 -2.56 -12.67
N SER A 190 13.12 -1.57 -13.18
CA SER A 190 13.58 -0.17 -13.21
C SER A 190 13.79 0.40 -11.81
N ARG A 191 12.88 0.12 -10.86
CA ARG A 191 13.02 0.52 -9.45
C ARG A 191 14.22 -0.13 -8.76
N LEU A 192 14.53 -1.38 -9.09
CA LEU A 192 15.73 -2.06 -8.58
C LEU A 192 17.01 -1.38 -9.09
N MET A 193 17.05 -0.95 -10.36
CA MET A 193 18.21 -0.22 -10.89
C MET A 193 18.38 1.17 -10.26
N VAL A 194 17.29 1.89 -9.95
CA VAL A 194 17.37 3.21 -9.29
C VAL A 194 17.82 3.12 -7.83
N ARG A 195 17.57 2.00 -7.13
CA ARG A 195 17.97 1.78 -5.72
C ARG A 195 19.48 1.61 -5.50
N GLN A 196 20.28 1.49 -6.56
CA GLN A 196 21.74 1.38 -6.50
C GLN A 196 22.48 2.72 -6.33
N LYS A 197 21.79 3.85 -6.15
CA LYS A 197 22.48 5.12 -5.85
C LYS A 197 23.15 5.06 -4.47
N LEU A 198 24.47 5.25 -4.47
CA LEU A 198 25.30 5.41 -3.27
C LEU A 198 24.81 6.61 -2.45
N SER A 199 24.79 6.48 -1.11
CA SER A 199 24.41 7.59 -0.23
C SER A 199 25.41 8.75 -0.40
N PRO A 200 24.92 9.97 -0.69
CA PRO A 200 25.78 11.16 -0.74
C PRO A 200 26.54 11.41 0.57
N ALA A 201 25.97 11.01 1.72
CA ALA A 201 26.63 11.13 3.01
C ALA A 201 27.82 10.17 3.13
N ALA A 202 27.67 8.92 2.70
CA ALA A 202 28.76 7.94 2.73
C ALA A 202 29.93 8.36 1.83
N LEU A 203 29.65 8.92 0.64
CA LEU A 203 30.68 9.46 -0.24
C LEU A 203 31.38 10.68 0.38
N ARG A 204 30.61 11.57 1.02
CA ARG A 204 31.15 12.76 1.68
C ARG A 204 32.07 12.40 2.84
N ASP A 205 31.65 11.46 3.68
CA ASP A 205 32.43 11.01 4.84
C ASP A 205 33.71 10.32 4.40
N LEU A 206 33.65 9.47 3.36
CA LEU A 206 34.83 8.84 2.77
C LEU A 206 35.83 9.88 2.26
N LEU A 207 35.37 10.85 1.47
CA LEU A 207 36.22 11.89 0.91
C LEU A 207 36.82 12.77 2.00
N ARG A 208 36.05 13.11 3.04
CA ARG A 208 36.53 13.91 4.17
C ARG A 208 37.67 13.19 4.90
N SER A 209 37.48 11.92 5.25
CA SER A 209 38.52 11.14 5.93
C SER A 209 39.77 10.96 5.05
N TYR A 210 39.59 10.72 3.75
CA TYR A 210 40.72 10.62 2.81
C TYR A 210 41.53 11.92 2.71
N ILE A 211 40.85 13.06 2.60
CA ILE A 211 41.50 14.38 2.55
C ILE A 211 42.23 14.67 3.87
N ALA A 212 41.63 14.34 5.01
CA ALA A 212 42.25 14.52 6.33
C ALA A 212 43.54 13.70 6.47
N LEU A 213 43.49 12.42 6.09
CA LEU A 213 44.65 11.55 6.06
C LEU A 213 45.75 12.12 5.15
N HIS A 214 45.43 12.45 3.90
CA HIS A 214 46.37 13.02 2.95
C HIS A 214 47.06 14.28 3.49
N ASN A 215 46.29 15.21 4.06
CA ASN A 215 46.82 16.46 4.58
C ASN A 215 47.72 16.23 5.80
N SER A 216 47.37 15.29 6.68
CA SER A 216 48.23 14.91 7.83
C SER A 216 49.58 14.38 7.37
N GLN A 217 49.60 13.54 6.32
CA GLN A 217 50.83 12.97 5.77
C GLN A 217 51.72 14.02 5.08
N ILE A 218 51.13 14.92 4.27
CA ILE A 218 51.89 15.99 3.60
C ILE A 218 52.54 16.92 4.62
N LYS A 219 51.78 17.33 5.65
CA LYS A 219 52.29 18.24 6.67
C LYS A 219 53.23 17.57 7.67
N ARG A 220 53.35 16.23 7.62
CA ARG A 220 54.03 15.41 8.63
C ARG A 220 53.49 15.71 10.04
N GLU A 221 52.19 15.95 10.12
CA GLU A 221 51.46 16.28 11.35
C GLU A 221 50.72 15.04 11.85
N GLY A 222 50.84 14.77 13.15
CA GLY A 222 50.23 13.59 13.78
C GLY A 222 51.16 12.39 13.81
N GLY A 223 51.00 11.56 14.86
CA GLY A 223 51.73 10.31 15.00
C GLY A 223 51.13 9.17 14.17
N TYR A 224 51.75 7.99 14.27
CA TYR A 224 51.24 6.78 13.61
C TYR A 224 49.82 6.42 14.05
N GLN A 225 49.47 6.66 15.32
CA GLN A 225 48.10 6.47 15.83
C GLN A 225 47.07 7.35 15.11
N ALA A 226 47.38 8.63 14.86
CA ALA A 226 46.47 9.53 14.14
C ALA A 226 46.20 9.05 12.69
N THR A 227 47.20 8.41 12.07
CA THR A 227 47.05 7.79 10.75
C THR A 227 46.06 6.62 10.80
N LEU A 228 46.15 5.78 11.84
CA LEU A 228 45.23 4.68 12.06
C LEU A 228 43.80 5.18 12.35
N ASP A 229 43.64 6.26 13.10
CA ASP A 229 42.33 6.86 13.40
C ASP A 229 41.62 7.33 12.10
N TYR A 230 42.35 7.99 11.18
CA TYR A 230 41.76 8.38 9.88
C TYR A 230 41.38 7.18 9.01
N LEU A 231 42.15 6.09 9.06
CA LEU A 231 41.80 4.84 8.37
C LEU A 231 40.57 4.17 9.01
N GLN A 232 40.44 4.25 10.33
CA GLN A 232 39.28 3.76 11.07
C GLN A 232 38.01 4.53 10.70
N ASP A 233 38.10 5.84 10.52
CA ASP A 233 36.97 6.68 10.11
C ASP A 233 36.42 6.31 8.72
N MET A 234 37.30 5.86 7.81
CA MET A 234 36.88 5.36 6.49
C MET A 234 36.14 4.02 6.56
N ARG A 235 36.22 3.28 7.68
CA ARG A 235 35.61 1.95 7.82
C ARG A 235 34.11 1.95 7.62
N LYS A 236 33.41 2.92 8.21
CA LYS A 236 31.95 3.06 8.13
C LYS A 236 31.47 3.34 6.70
N PRO A 237 31.97 4.38 5.99
CA PRO A 237 31.52 4.66 4.63
C PRO A 237 31.92 3.56 3.65
N VAL A 238 33.13 2.99 3.73
CA VAL A 238 33.55 1.86 2.88
C VAL A 238 32.62 0.64 3.08
N SER A 239 32.31 0.30 4.33
CA SER A 239 31.37 -0.79 4.64
C SER A 239 29.96 -0.53 4.09
N TYR A 240 29.49 0.71 4.13
CA TYR A 240 28.21 1.11 3.57
C TYR A 240 28.17 0.94 2.05
N ILE A 241 29.23 1.40 1.37
CA ILE A 241 29.38 1.29 -0.10
C ILE A 241 29.38 -0.18 -0.52
N LEU A 242 30.22 -1.00 0.11
CA LEU A 242 30.39 -2.42 -0.23
C LEU A 242 29.14 -3.26 0.03
N ARG A 243 28.35 -2.96 1.08
CA ARG A 243 27.05 -3.62 1.30
C ARG A 243 26.04 -3.36 0.17
N ARG A 244 26.22 -2.27 -0.59
CA ARG A 244 25.30 -1.82 -1.65
C ARG A 244 25.77 -2.20 -3.05
N SER A 245 27.05 -2.52 -3.24
CA SER A 245 27.65 -2.82 -4.56
C SER A 245 27.34 -4.25 -5.08
N GLY A 246 26.61 -5.05 -4.30
CA GLY A 246 26.20 -6.41 -4.67
C GLY A 246 27.01 -7.49 -3.97
N ARG A 247 26.32 -8.55 -3.53
CA ARG A 247 26.92 -9.80 -3.05
C ARG A 247 27.04 -10.77 -4.24
N GLY A 248 28.13 -11.51 -4.33
CA GLY A 248 28.29 -12.56 -5.36
C GLY A 248 29.72 -12.83 -5.82
N ASP A 249 30.67 -11.95 -5.51
CA ASP A 249 32.10 -12.17 -5.80
C ASP A 249 32.83 -12.72 -4.56
N LYS A 250 33.25 -13.98 -4.65
CA LYS A 250 33.99 -14.67 -3.57
C LYS A 250 35.32 -13.97 -3.21
N HIS A 251 35.95 -13.29 -4.16
CA HIS A 251 37.18 -12.53 -3.91
C HIS A 251 36.89 -11.28 -3.07
N LEU A 252 35.81 -10.57 -3.42
CA LEU A 252 35.37 -9.40 -2.68
C LEU A 252 34.91 -9.75 -1.26
N ASP A 253 34.22 -10.88 -1.08
CA ASP A 253 33.80 -11.38 0.23
C ASP A 253 34.99 -11.69 1.15
N LYS A 254 36.10 -12.22 0.58
CA LYS A 254 37.34 -12.45 1.33
C LYS A 254 37.98 -11.14 1.79
N LEU A 255 38.15 -10.18 0.88
CA LEU A 255 38.69 -8.85 1.19
C LEU A 255 37.82 -8.10 2.21
N LEU A 256 36.50 -8.31 2.17
CA LEU A 256 35.56 -7.77 3.13
C LEU A 256 35.73 -8.34 4.54
N SER A 257 36.08 -9.62 4.66
CA SER A 257 36.42 -10.22 5.96
C SER A 257 37.68 -9.57 6.50
N GLU A 258 38.74 -9.52 5.69
CA GLU A 258 40.03 -8.91 6.07
C GLU A 258 39.86 -7.44 6.48
N PHE A 259 39.07 -6.67 5.73
CA PHE A 259 38.77 -5.27 6.05
C PHE A 259 38.02 -5.09 7.37
N ARG A 260 37.16 -6.04 7.76
CA ARG A 260 36.43 -5.98 9.03
C ARG A 260 37.33 -6.27 10.22
N ASP A 261 38.37 -7.07 10.02
CA ASP A 261 39.26 -7.55 11.08
C ASP A 261 40.48 -6.64 11.29
N LEU A 262 40.59 -5.55 10.52
CA LEU A 262 41.64 -4.54 10.71
C LEU A 262 41.60 -3.93 12.13
N SER A 263 42.78 -3.93 12.77
CA SER A 263 43.03 -3.23 14.03
C SER A 263 43.59 -1.83 13.76
N TYR A 264 43.22 -0.87 14.61
CA TYR A 264 43.60 0.55 14.48
C TYR A 264 44.31 1.08 15.73
N SER A 265 44.78 0.19 16.61
CA SER A 265 45.53 0.54 17.82
C SER A 265 46.97 0.08 17.71
N VAL A 266 47.92 0.96 18.04
CA VAL A 266 49.33 0.57 18.18
C VAL A 266 49.50 -0.24 19.47
N SER A 267 50.00 -1.47 19.36
CA SER A 267 50.51 -2.23 20.50
C SER A 267 51.88 -1.66 20.86
N GLU A 268 52.09 -1.26 22.12
CA GLU A 268 53.46 -0.99 22.59
C GLU A 268 54.27 -2.29 22.47
N PRO A 269 55.51 -2.26 21.94
CA PRO A 269 56.37 -3.42 21.99
C PRO A 269 56.60 -3.75 23.46
N GLY A 270 56.19 -4.96 23.86
CA GLY A 270 56.24 -5.41 25.24
C GLY A 270 57.63 -5.21 25.84
N GLU A 271 57.64 -4.77 27.09
CA GLU A 271 58.76 -4.93 27.99
C GLU A 271 59.30 -6.36 27.83
N GLU A 272 60.54 -6.49 27.35
CA GLU A 272 61.27 -7.75 27.41
C GLU A 272 61.38 -8.12 28.89
N ASP A 273 60.52 -9.05 29.32
CA ASP A 273 60.60 -9.71 30.61
C ASP A 273 62.03 -10.23 30.78
N GLY A 274 62.70 -9.72 31.79
CA GLY A 274 64.06 -10.09 32.12
C GLY A 274 64.11 -11.55 32.55
N ASP A 275 64.64 -12.40 31.66
CA ASP A 275 65.23 -13.68 32.03
C ASP A 275 66.53 -13.83 31.23
N LEU A 276 67.61 -13.29 31.79
CA LEU A 276 68.97 -13.66 31.43
C LEU A 276 69.25 -15.03 32.06
N PRO A 277 69.56 -16.09 31.28
CA PRO A 277 70.18 -17.26 31.87
C PRO A 277 71.67 -16.95 32.11
N PHE A 278 72.14 -17.30 33.30
CA PHE A 278 73.51 -17.59 33.78
C PHE A 278 73.90 -16.83 35.05
#